data_AF-A0A0L7LI86-F1
#
_entry.id   AF-A0A0L7LI86-F1
#
_cell.length_a   1.000
_cell.length_b   1.000
_cell.length_c   1.000
_cell.angle_alpha   90.00
_cell.angle_beta   90.00
_cell.angle_gamma   90.00
#
_symmetry.space_group_name_H-M   'P 1'
#
loop_
_entity.id
_entity.type
_entity.pdbx_description
1 polymer ?
#
loop_
_entity_poly.entity_id
_entity_poly.type
_entity_poly.pdbx_seq_one_letter_code
_entity_poly.pdbx_strand_id
1 'polypeptide(L)'
;MAVRLPLHLCNSIKQYCSKIIVFKFSTVRFNLRLVILLVLLLSESTFCIGFSGRNSMLRTRVIGTRYGKLQGVILPMDQHKYLKPVEAYLGVPYATPPTGSNRFAPTRAPAPWDDVKTVDQMGPVCPQKLPDIANETLVLERMPKGRLEYLRRLLPRLKNQSEDCLYMNIYTPVQGKNIIPTY
;
A
#
# COMPACT_ATOMS: atom_id res chain seq x y z
N MET A 1 17.38 18.80 1.71
CA MET A 1 16.20 18.88 2.61
C MET A 1 15.02 19.37 1.78
N ALA A 2 14.10 18.49 1.42
CA ALA A 2 12.89 18.87 0.68
C ALA A 2 11.66 18.62 1.59
N VAL A 3 10.92 19.70 1.85
CA VAL A 3 9.72 19.70 2.70
C VAL A 3 8.56 19.08 1.91
N ARG A 4 7.88 18.11 2.50
CA ARG A 4 6.77 17.34 1.92
C ARG A 4 5.45 18.05 2.24
N LEU A 5 4.68 18.47 1.22
CA LEU A 5 3.32 18.99 1.40
C LEU A 5 2.27 17.85 1.36
N PRO A 6 1.19 17.93 2.16
CA PRO A 6 0.21 16.84 2.33
C PRO A 6 -0.86 16.76 1.21
N LEU A 7 -1.33 15.53 1.00
CA LEU A 7 -2.22 15.03 -0.07
C LEU A 7 -3.62 15.67 -0.23
N HIS A 8 -3.99 16.68 0.55
CA HIS A 8 -5.34 17.26 0.48
C HIS A 8 -5.56 18.26 -0.66
N LEU A 9 -4.50 18.76 -1.30
CA LEU A 9 -4.59 19.77 -2.37
C LEU A 9 -4.85 19.18 -3.77
N CYS A 10 -4.70 17.87 -3.96
CA CYS A 10 -4.84 17.25 -5.28
C CYS A 10 -6.30 17.11 -5.74
N ASN A 11 -7.26 17.01 -4.80
CA ASN A 11 -8.67 16.84 -5.13
C ASN A 11 -9.43 18.14 -5.46
N SER A 12 -8.91 19.32 -5.08
CA SER A 12 -9.55 20.60 -5.42
C SER A 12 -9.31 21.05 -6.88
N ILE A 13 -8.31 20.51 -7.56
CA ILE A 13 -7.98 20.90 -8.95
C ILE A 13 -8.91 20.20 -9.95
N LYS A 14 -9.39 18.99 -9.65
CA LYS A 14 -10.31 18.26 -10.55
C LYS A 14 -11.69 18.91 -10.66
N GLN A 15 -12.11 19.71 -9.68
CA GLN A 15 -13.43 20.37 -9.69
C GLN A 15 -13.42 21.72 -10.43
N TYR A 16 -12.25 22.33 -10.62
CA TYR A 16 -12.11 23.59 -11.35
C TYR A 16 -12.12 23.41 -12.89
N CYS A 17 -11.75 22.24 -13.41
CA CYS A 17 -11.69 22.00 -14.86
C CYS A 17 -13.04 21.75 -15.56
N SER A 18 -14.18 21.65 -14.85
CA SER A 18 -15.49 21.41 -15.49
C SER A 18 -16.36 22.67 -15.69
N LYS A 19 -15.86 23.88 -15.39
CA LYS A 19 -16.65 25.13 -15.53
C LYS A 19 -16.19 26.11 -16.62
N ILE A 20 -15.23 25.72 -17.47
CA ILE A 20 -14.63 26.62 -18.48
C ILE A 20 -15.18 26.39 -19.91
N ILE A 21 -16.23 25.58 -20.08
CA ILE A 21 -16.84 25.34 -21.39
C ILE A 21 -18.28 25.83 -21.35
N VAL A 22 -18.49 27.15 -21.49
CA VAL A 22 -19.55 27.80 -22.30
C VAL A 22 -19.23 29.30 -22.26
N PHE A 23 -18.42 29.80 -23.19
CA PHE A 23 -18.37 31.23 -23.49
C PHE A 23 -18.77 31.45 -24.96
N LYS A 24 -19.81 32.26 -25.12
CA LYS A 24 -20.48 32.63 -26.36
C LYS A 24 -19.46 33.29 -27.31
N PHE A 25 -19.32 32.77 -28.52
CA PHE A 25 -18.52 33.38 -29.58
C PHE A 25 -19.17 34.70 -30.02
N SER A 26 -18.51 35.82 -29.73
CA SER A 26 -18.71 37.09 -30.42
C SER A 26 -17.40 37.47 -31.09
N THR A 27 -17.48 37.90 -32.35
CA THR A 27 -16.38 38.00 -33.32
C THR A 27 -15.34 39.05 -32.91
N VAL A 28 -14.29 38.62 -32.21
CA VAL A 28 -13.10 39.45 -31.93
C VAL A 28 -12.00 39.01 -32.89
N ARG A 29 -11.46 39.92 -33.71
CA ARG A 29 -10.31 39.65 -34.59
C ARG A 29 -9.05 39.48 -33.73
N PHE A 30 -8.76 38.25 -33.34
CA PHE A 30 -7.53 37.91 -32.64
C PHE A 30 -6.35 37.95 -33.62
N ASN A 31 -5.34 38.78 -33.33
CA ASN A 31 -4.09 38.81 -34.10
C ASN A 31 -3.42 37.44 -34.01
N LEU A 32 -3.19 36.80 -35.17
CA LEU A 32 -2.66 35.43 -35.27
C LEU A 32 -1.34 35.25 -34.50
N ARG A 33 -0.50 36.28 -34.42
CA ARG A 33 0.74 36.28 -33.63
C ARG A 33 0.49 36.18 -32.11
N LEU A 34 -0.59 36.79 -31.61
CA LEU A 34 -0.96 36.75 -30.20
C LEU A 34 -1.47 35.37 -29.79
N VAL A 35 -2.27 34.72 -30.66
CA VAL A 35 -2.77 33.36 -30.44
C VAL A 35 -1.62 32.35 -30.46
N ILE A 36 -0.67 32.49 -31.39
CA ILE A 36 0.50 31.61 -31.47
C ILE A 36 1.40 31.76 -30.23
N LEU A 37 1.64 32.98 -29.75
CA LEU A 37 2.38 33.22 -28.50
C LEU A 37 1.68 32.61 -27.28
N LEU A 38 0.35 32.69 -27.21
CA LEU A 38 -0.44 32.12 -26.11
C LEU A 38 -0.43 30.58 -26.13
N VAL A 39 -0.45 29.97 -27.32
CA VAL A 39 -0.35 28.51 -27.48
C VAL A 39 1.06 28.01 -27.12
N LEU A 40 2.12 28.73 -27.53
CA LEU A 40 3.50 28.38 -27.19
C LEU A 40 3.80 28.54 -25.69
N LEU A 41 3.22 29.54 -25.02
CA LEU A 41 3.35 29.72 -23.57
C LEU A 41 2.56 28.68 -22.76
N LEU A 42 1.50 28.10 -23.33
CA LEU A 42 0.72 27.02 -22.70
C LEU A 42 1.32 25.63 -22.94
N SER A 43 2.12 25.43 -23.99
CA SER A 43 2.76 24.12 -24.26
C SER A 43 3.91 23.75 -23.32
N GLU A 44 4.49 24.71 -22.59
CA GLU A 44 5.65 24.51 -21.71
C GLU A 44 5.33 23.91 -20.32
N SER A 45 4.08 23.53 -20.04
CA SER A 45 3.72 22.93 -18.74
C SER A 45 3.41 21.43 -18.76
N THR A 46 3.61 20.74 -19.90
CA THR A 46 3.22 19.31 -20.05
C THR A 46 4.38 18.33 -20.19
N PHE A 47 5.58 18.64 -19.69
CA PHE A 47 6.67 17.67 -19.65
C PHE A 47 7.40 17.64 -18.31
N CYS A 48 6.67 17.28 -17.26
CA CYS A 48 7.29 16.50 -16.19
C CYS A 48 7.02 15.02 -16.50
N ILE A 49 7.88 14.38 -17.31
CA ILE A 49 8.07 12.94 -17.13
C ILE A 49 8.72 12.80 -15.76
N GLY A 50 7.89 12.70 -14.73
CA GLY A 50 8.31 12.13 -13.48
C GLY A 50 8.75 10.72 -13.79
N PHE A 51 10.06 10.50 -13.88
CA PHE A 51 10.62 9.20 -13.58
C PHE A 51 10.23 8.92 -12.12
N SER A 52 9.03 8.34 -11.93
CA SER A 52 8.80 7.45 -10.80
C SER A 52 9.80 6.32 -11.01
N GLY A 53 11.02 6.50 -10.52
CA GLY A 53 11.91 5.39 -10.28
C GLY A 53 11.10 4.39 -9.48
N ARG A 54 10.72 3.28 -10.11
CA ARG A 54 10.15 2.16 -9.37
C ARG A 54 11.22 1.82 -8.34
N ASN A 55 10.95 2.11 -7.07
CA ASN A 55 11.69 1.47 -5.99
C ASN A 55 11.49 -0.03 -6.19
N SER A 56 12.44 -0.68 -6.85
CA SER A 56 12.42 -2.12 -7.03
C SER A 56 12.57 -2.70 -5.64
N MET A 57 11.47 -3.25 -5.12
CA MET A 57 11.49 -3.92 -3.84
C MET A 57 12.52 -5.04 -3.90
N LEU A 58 13.57 -4.96 -3.07
CA LEU A 58 14.59 -5.99 -2.97
C LEU A 58 13.90 -7.32 -2.67
N ARG A 59 14.13 -8.32 -3.51
CA ARG A 59 13.52 -9.64 -3.38
C ARG A 59 14.45 -10.57 -2.60
N THR A 60 13.86 -11.46 -1.81
CA THR A 60 14.64 -12.53 -1.16
C THR A 60 15.04 -13.57 -2.20
N ARG A 61 15.96 -14.46 -1.80
CA ARG A 61 16.16 -15.73 -2.51
C ARG A 61 14.85 -16.54 -2.51
N VAL A 62 14.68 -17.38 -3.52
CA VAL A 62 13.59 -18.34 -3.55
C VAL A 62 13.85 -19.43 -2.51
N ILE A 63 12.89 -19.70 -1.64
CA ILE A 63 12.95 -20.74 -0.62
C ILE A 63 11.94 -21.83 -0.95
N GLY A 64 12.39 -23.10 -0.92
CA GLY A 64 11.51 -24.25 -1.04
C GLY A 64 10.83 -24.60 0.28
N THR A 65 9.53 -24.83 0.25
CA THR A 65 8.76 -25.42 1.34
C THR A 65 8.19 -26.76 0.91
N ARG A 66 7.62 -27.53 1.83
CA ARG A 66 6.91 -28.78 1.51
C ARG A 66 5.69 -28.60 0.60
N TYR A 67 5.17 -27.38 0.45
CA TYR A 67 4.00 -27.06 -0.36
C TYR A 67 4.34 -26.34 -1.68
N GLY A 68 5.57 -25.88 -1.85
CA GLY A 68 5.97 -25.11 -3.03
C GLY A 68 7.01 -24.05 -2.71
N LYS A 69 7.40 -23.30 -3.73
CA LYS A 69 8.46 -22.29 -3.65
C LYS A 69 7.89 -20.93 -3.27
N LEU A 70 8.63 -20.17 -2.45
CA LEU A 70 8.26 -18.84 -1.97
C LEU A 70 9.32 -17.82 -2.32
N GLN A 71 8.90 -16.59 -2.63
CA GLN A 71 9.79 -15.44 -2.74
C GLN A 71 9.19 -14.24 -1.99
N GLY A 72 9.91 -13.75 -0.98
CA GLY A 72 9.50 -12.63 -0.15
C GLY A 72 10.20 -11.33 -0.57
N VAL A 73 10.31 -10.42 0.39
CA VAL A 73 10.90 -9.09 0.22
C VAL A 73 11.90 -8.79 1.32
N ILE A 74 12.94 -8.04 1.00
CA ILE A 74 13.91 -7.54 1.97
C ILE A 74 13.44 -6.17 2.42
N LEU A 75 13.19 -6.04 3.70
CA LEU A 75 12.87 -4.78 4.36
C LEU A 75 14.18 -4.13 4.83
N PRO A 76 14.60 -3.02 4.20
CA PRO A 76 15.77 -2.29 4.67
C PRO A 76 15.47 -1.65 6.03
N MET A 77 16.50 -1.60 6.88
CA MET A 77 16.43 -0.99 8.22
C MET A 77 17.21 0.32 8.27
N ASP A 78 17.22 1.09 7.18
CA ASP A 78 18.06 2.28 7.01
C ASP A 78 17.84 3.36 8.08
N GLN A 79 16.64 3.43 8.63
CA GLN A 79 16.29 4.35 9.73
C GLN A 79 16.87 3.90 11.09
N HIS A 80 17.35 2.66 11.19
CA HIS A 80 17.86 2.05 12.41
C HIS A 80 19.28 1.52 12.15
N LYS A 81 20.27 2.40 12.35
CA LYS A 81 21.70 2.20 12.05
C LYS A 81 22.31 0.86 12.53
N TYR A 82 21.76 0.26 13.59
CA TYR A 82 22.27 -0.97 14.20
C TYR A 82 21.48 -2.23 13.84
N LEU A 83 20.37 -2.09 13.10
CA LEU A 83 19.53 -3.22 12.71
C LEU A 83 19.94 -3.70 11.32
N LYS A 84 20.10 -5.02 11.20
CA LYS A 84 20.28 -5.67 9.91
C LYS A 84 18.97 -5.66 9.13
N PRO A 85 19.01 -5.66 7.78
CA PRO A 85 17.83 -5.88 6.97
C PRO A 85 17.12 -7.19 7.34
N VAL A 86 15.81 -7.23 7.09
CA VAL A 86 14.94 -8.36 7.43
C VAL A 86 14.31 -8.92 6.16
N GLU A 87 14.40 -10.23 5.96
CA GLU A 87 13.59 -10.93 4.99
C GLU A 87 12.16 -11.09 5.54
N ALA A 88 11.18 -10.62 4.79
CA ALA A 88 9.77 -10.73 5.12
C ALA A 88 9.05 -11.60 4.07
N TYR A 89 8.35 -12.62 4.55
CA TYR A 89 7.47 -13.48 3.77
C TYR A 89 6.05 -13.24 4.29
N LEU A 90 5.27 -12.45 3.55
CA LEU A 90 3.96 -11.98 3.98
C LEU A 90 2.85 -12.73 3.25
N GLY A 91 1.81 -13.15 3.97
CA GLY A 91 0.68 -13.84 3.35
C GLY A 91 1.00 -15.27 2.92
N VAL A 92 1.82 -16.00 3.67
CA VAL A 92 2.11 -17.42 3.40
C VAL A 92 0.92 -18.28 3.84
N PRO A 93 0.24 -19.01 2.93
CA PRO A 93 -0.87 -19.88 3.31
C PRO A 93 -0.38 -21.07 4.13
N TYR A 94 -1.04 -21.36 5.24
CA TYR A 94 -0.67 -22.49 6.11
C TYR A 94 -1.78 -23.53 6.28
N ALA A 95 -2.97 -23.25 5.76
CA ALA A 95 -4.09 -24.15 5.77
C ALA A 95 -5.03 -23.89 4.58
N THR A 96 -5.91 -24.85 4.28
CA THR A 96 -7.02 -24.65 3.33
C THR A 96 -8.03 -23.64 3.88
N PRO A 97 -8.63 -22.78 3.04
CA PRO A 97 -9.65 -21.82 3.47
C PRO A 97 -10.83 -22.52 4.20
N PRO A 98 -11.25 -22.03 5.38
CA PRO A 98 -12.36 -22.60 6.15
C PRO A 98 -13.73 -22.11 5.64
N THR A 99 -13.90 -22.09 4.32
CA THR A 99 -15.10 -21.57 3.63
C THR A 99 -16.03 -22.70 3.20
N GLY A 100 -17.31 -22.38 2.95
CA GLY A 100 -18.29 -23.34 2.44
C GLY A 100 -18.43 -24.57 3.34
N SER A 101 -18.24 -25.77 2.77
CA SER A 101 -18.31 -27.05 3.51
C SER A 101 -17.21 -27.23 4.56
N ASN A 102 -16.14 -26.44 4.50
CA ASN A 102 -15.05 -26.50 5.49
C ASN A 102 -15.30 -25.59 6.70
N ARG A 103 -16.38 -24.80 6.70
CA ARG A 103 -16.70 -23.91 7.82
C ARG A 103 -17.00 -24.74 9.07
N PHE A 104 -16.38 -24.35 10.19
CA PHE A 104 -16.45 -25.06 11.48
C PHE A 104 -15.87 -26.49 11.49
N ALA A 105 -15.23 -26.92 10.39
CA ALA A 105 -14.47 -28.16 10.35
C ALA A 105 -13.01 -27.90 10.75
N PRO A 106 -12.27 -28.94 11.20
CA PRO A 106 -10.83 -28.85 11.38
C PRO A 106 -10.11 -28.42 10.09
N THR A 107 -9.10 -27.57 10.22
CA THR A 107 -8.31 -27.10 9.07
C THR A 107 -7.44 -28.22 8.52
N ARG A 108 -7.16 -28.15 7.21
CA ARG A 108 -6.28 -29.10 6.51
C ARG A 108 -5.05 -28.39 5.96
N ALA A 109 -4.02 -29.16 5.65
CA ALA A 109 -2.83 -28.64 4.97
C ALA A 109 -3.21 -27.98 3.63
N PRO A 110 -2.59 -26.85 3.25
CA PRO A 110 -2.87 -26.18 1.99
C PRO A 110 -2.49 -27.08 0.80
N ALA A 111 -3.16 -26.89 -0.32
CA ALA A 111 -2.77 -27.55 -1.57
C ALA A 111 -1.36 -27.08 -1.98
N PRO A 112 -0.50 -27.98 -2.48
CA PRO A 112 0.77 -27.58 -3.04
C PRO A 112 0.58 -26.73 -4.29
N TRP A 113 1.60 -25.95 -4.64
CA TRP A 113 1.65 -25.12 -5.85
C TRP A 113 2.99 -25.31 -6.58
N ASP A 114 2.95 -25.25 -7.91
CA ASP A 114 4.11 -25.60 -8.75
C ASP A 114 5.11 -24.45 -8.90
N ASP A 115 4.62 -23.22 -9.09
CA ASP A 115 5.43 -22.04 -9.38
C ASP A 115 6.00 -21.35 -8.13
N VAL A 116 6.83 -20.33 -8.33
CA VAL A 116 7.29 -19.48 -7.23
C VAL A 116 6.17 -18.52 -6.81
N LYS A 117 5.65 -18.71 -5.60
CA LYS A 117 4.64 -17.82 -5.03
C LYS A 117 5.31 -16.59 -4.41
N THR A 118 4.96 -15.42 -4.93
CA THR A 118 5.36 -14.14 -4.33
C THR A 118 4.57 -13.89 -3.05
N VAL A 119 5.27 -13.66 -1.94
CA VAL A 119 4.72 -13.46 -0.59
C VAL A 119 5.21 -12.13 -0.03
N ASP A 120 4.74 -11.04 -0.64
CA ASP A 120 5.15 -9.66 -0.33
C ASP A 120 4.04 -8.78 0.25
N GLN A 121 2.84 -9.34 0.41
CA GLN A 121 1.67 -8.65 0.92
C GLN A 121 0.99 -9.48 2.00
N MET A 122 0.49 -8.82 3.04
CA MET A 122 -0.28 -9.50 4.08
C MET A 122 -1.61 -9.98 3.49
N GLY A 123 -2.00 -11.21 3.84
CA GLY A 123 -3.34 -11.72 3.55
C GLY A 123 -4.43 -10.95 4.30
N PRO A 124 -5.72 -11.15 3.94
CA PRO A 124 -6.83 -10.56 4.67
C PRO A 124 -6.88 -11.09 6.11
N VAL A 125 -7.43 -10.30 7.03
CA VAL A 125 -7.68 -10.74 8.41
C VAL A 125 -8.99 -11.53 8.50
N CYS A 126 -9.13 -12.34 9.54
CA CYS A 126 -10.37 -13.09 9.74
C CYS A 126 -11.55 -12.16 10.09
N PRO A 127 -12.79 -12.57 9.76
CA PRO A 127 -13.97 -11.77 10.01
C PRO A 127 -14.15 -11.51 11.50
N GLN A 128 -14.28 -10.23 11.87
CA GLN A 128 -14.46 -9.78 13.25
C GLN A 128 -15.28 -8.50 13.29
N LYS A 129 -16.13 -8.35 14.33
CA LYS A 129 -16.88 -7.12 14.56
C LYS A 129 -15.91 -6.04 15.06
N LEU A 130 -15.67 -5.03 14.22
CA LEU A 130 -14.84 -3.89 14.60
C LEU A 130 -15.63 -2.90 15.47
N PRO A 131 -15.00 -2.27 16.48
CA PRO A 131 -15.62 -1.19 17.23
C PRO A 131 -15.82 0.04 16.34
N ASP A 132 -16.98 0.70 16.46
CA ASP A 132 -17.21 2.00 15.86
C ASP A 132 -16.54 3.09 16.70
N ILE A 133 -15.65 3.86 16.06
CA ILE A 133 -14.92 4.96 16.67
C ILE A 133 -15.16 6.30 15.97
N ALA A 134 -16.21 6.40 15.14
CA ALA A 134 -16.49 7.61 14.36
C ALA A 134 -16.77 8.83 15.24
N ASN A 135 -17.48 8.64 16.36
CA ASN A 135 -17.79 9.70 17.33
C ASN A 135 -16.87 9.60 18.55
N GLU A 136 -15.82 10.42 18.56
CA GLU A 136 -14.82 10.42 19.64
C GLU A 136 -15.42 10.74 21.01
N THR A 137 -16.37 11.67 21.11
CA THR A 137 -16.98 12.05 22.40
C THR A 137 -17.69 10.86 23.04
N LEU A 138 -18.56 10.17 22.31
CA LEU A 138 -19.27 8.99 22.80
C LEU A 138 -18.33 7.81 23.10
N VAL A 139 -17.22 7.71 22.37
CA VAL A 139 -16.24 6.66 22.58
C VAL A 139 -15.43 6.91 23.84
N LEU A 140 -15.02 8.16 24.11
CA LEU A 140 -14.26 8.52 25.31
C LEU A 140 -15.07 8.40 26.61
N GLU A 141 -16.40 8.43 26.54
CA GLU A 141 -17.28 8.06 27.66
C GLU A 141 -17.17 6.57 28.02
N ARG A 142 -16.86 5.71 27.05
CA ARG A 142 -16.88 4.23 27.18
C ARG A 142 -15.49 3.60 27.21
N MET A 143 -14.45 4.30 26.75
CA MET A 143 -13.09 3.79 26.76
C MET A 143 -12.02 4.86 27.03
N PRO A 144 -10.88 4.48 27.65
CA PRO A 144 -9.76 5.39 27.84
C PRO A 144 -9.17 5.90 26.52
N LYS A 145 -8.67 7.13 26.52
CA LYS A 145 -8.00 7.75 25.36
C LYS A 145 -6.89 6.89 24.75
N GLY A 146 -6.09 6.20 25.57
CA GLY A 146 -5.05 5.30 25.09
C GLY A 146 -5.58 4.12 24.28
N ARG A 147 -6.77 3.59 24.64
CA ARG A 147 -7.43 2.52 23.87
C ARG A 147 -7.94 3.04 22.54
N LEU A 148 -8.53 4.24 22.51
CA LEU A 148 -8.95 4.89 21.27
C LEU A 148 -7.77 5.09 20.31
N GLU A 149 -6.64 5.59 20.81
CA GLU A 149 -5.45 5.80 19.99
C GLU A 149 -4.89 4.47 19.43
N TYR A 150 -4.89 3.43 20.26
CA TYR A 150 -4.52 2.09 19.82
C TYR A 150 -5.45 1.58 18.69
N LEU A 151 -6.77 1.74 18.85
CA LEU A 151 -7.75 1.35 17.82
C LEU A 151 -7.57 2.16 16.53
N ARG A 152 -7.32 3.47 16.60
CA ARG A 152 -7.05 4.31 15.42
C ARG A 152 -5.89 3.77 14.59
N ARG A 153 -4.84 3.27 15.23
CA ARG A 153 -3.68 2.67 14.54
C ARG A 153 -3.98 1.28 13.97
N LEU A 154 -4.84 0.50 14.62
CA LEU A 154 -5.15 -0.87 14.21
C LEU A 154 -6.21 -0.96 13.11
N LEU A 155 -7.31 -0.22 13.23
CA LEU A 155 -8.50 -0.40 12.39
C LEU A 155 -8.21 -0.37 10.88
N PRO A 156 -7.33 0.50 10.35
CA PRO A 156 -6.97 0.46 8.93
C PRO A 156 -6.42 -0.90 8.48
N ARG A 157 -5.70 -1.62 9.35
CA ARG A 157 -5.14 -2.95 9.07
C ARG A 157 -6.17 -4.08 9.16
N LEU A 158 -7.33 -3.82 9.77
CA LEU A 158 -8.41 -4.79 9.97
C LEU A 158 -9.56 -4.64 8.97
N LYS A 159 -9.47 -3.69 8.02
CA LYS A 159 -10.53 -3.42 7.03
C LYS A 159 -10.70 -4.54 6.01
N ASN A 160 -9.59 -5.13 5.56
CA ASN A 160 -9.62 -6.22 4.58
C ASN A 160 -9.90 -7.54 5.27
N GLN A 161 -11.18 -7.91 5.39
CA GLN A 161 -11.62 -9.15 6.05
C GLN A 161 -12.11 -10.18 5.03
N SER A 162 -11.78 -11.45 5.26
CA SER A 162 -12.25 -12.59 4.47
C SER A 162 -12.29 -13.84 5.34
N GLU A 163 -13.20 -14.77 5.06
CA GLU A 163 -13.12 -16.11 5.67
C GLU A 163 -11.90 -16.91 5.21
N ASP A 164 -11.40 -16.64 4.00
CA ASP A 164 -10.07 -17.09 3.59
C ASP A 164 -9.01 -16.17 4.22
N CYS A 165 -8.65 -16.44 5.48
CA CYS A 165 -7.70 -15.64 6.28
C CYS A 165 -6.56 -16.47 6.90
N LEU A 166 -6.40 -17.74 6.52
CA LEU A 166 -5.41 -18.65 7.13
C LEU A 166 -4.02 -18.48 6.52
N TYR A 167 -3.46 -17.29 6.74
CA TYR A 167 -2.15 -16.85 6.28
C TYR A 167 -1.25 -16.49 7.46
N MET A 168 0.05 -16.69 7.31
CA MET A 168 1.05 -16.27 8.28
C MET A 168 2.08 -15.33 7.66
N ASN A 169 2.74 -14.54 8.51
CA ASN A 169 3.82 -13.65 8.13
C ASN A 169 5.09 -14.08 8.86
N ILE A 170 6.19 -14.22 8.14
CA ILE A 170 7.48 -14.69 8.66
C ILE A 170 8.50 -13.58 8.46
N TYR A 171 9.23 -13.24 9.52
CA TYR A 171 10.31 -12.25 9.51
C TYR A 171 11.59 -12.92 10.00
N THR A 172 12.62 -12.91 9.16
CA THR A 172 13.93 -13.47 9.51
C THR A 172 15.02 -12.45 9.22
N PRO A 173 16.02 -12.27 10.10
CA PRO A 173 17.17 -11.43 9.78
C PRO A 173 17.85 -11.98 8.52
N VAL A 174 18.27 -11.09 7.60
CA VAL A 174 18.96 -11.54 6.38
C VAL A 174 20.23 -12.31 6.76
N GLN A 175 20.37 -13.52 6.23
CA GLN A 175 21.54 -14.37 6.46
C GLN A 175 22.56 -14.18 5.34
N GLY A 176 23.70 -13.56 5.66
CA GLY A 176 24.83 -13.36 4.74
C GLY A 176 25.84 -12.35 5.28
N LYS A 177 27.14 -12.57 5.04
CA LYS A 177 28.24 -11.71 5.54
C LYS A 177 28.37 -10.34 4.84
N ASN A 178 27.69 -10.12 3.71
CA ASN A 178 27.95 -8.97 2.82
C ASN A 178 26.86 -7.87 2.84
N ILE A 179 26.04 -7.78 3.89
CA ILE A 179 25.02 -6.71 4.02
C ILE A 179 25.17 -5.97 5.35
N ILE A 180 26.40 -5.91 5.85
CA ILE A 180 26.78 -4.97 6.89
C ILE A 180 27.23 -3.71 6.12
N PRO A 181 26.64 -2.53 6.35
CA PRO A 181 27.25 -1.29 5.89
C PRO A 181 28.61 -1.20 6.56
N THR A 182 29.68 -1.41 5.79
CA THR A 182 31.01 -1.01 6.24
C THR A 182 30.97 0.51 6.35
N TYR A 183 31.03 1.01 7.58
CA TYR A 183 31.24 2.42 7.85
C TYR A 183 32.61 2.86 7.35
#